data_AF-A0A8S7IFX5-F1
#
_entry.id   AF-A0A8S7IFX5-F1
#
_cell.length_a   1.000
_cell.length_b   1.000
_cell.length_c   1.000
_cell.angle_alpha   90.00
_cell.angle_beta   90.00
_cell.angle_gamma   90.00
#
_symmetry.space_group_name_H-M   'P 1'
#
loop_
_entity.id
_entity.type
_entity.pdbx_description
1 polymer ?
#
loop_
_entity_poly.entity_id
_entity_poly.type
_entity_poly.pdbx_seq_one_letter_code
_entity_poly.pdbx_strand_id
1 'polypeptide(L)'
;MKVNKKKLAEIFNVDPRTIERWQSQGLSCVSGGSKGVESVFDTAMAIQWYAQREADIENEKLRKETEDLRAAAESDLQPGTIDYERYRLTKAQADAQELKNAREEGLVLETELFTFILQRVAQEISGILVRV
;
A
#
# COMPACT_ATOMS: atom_id res chain seq x y z
N MET A 1 17.16 -4.51 -24.88
CA MET A 1 18.00 -5.64 -25.37
C MET A 1 17.30 -6.92 -24.97
N LYS A 2 17.14 -7.91 -25.86
CA LYS A 2 16.48 -9.18 -25.50
C LYS A 2 17.53 -10.23 -25.15
N VAL A 3 17.40 -10.84 -23.98
CA VAL A 3 18.36 -11.83 -23.46
C VAL A 3 17.64 -13.07 -22.95
N ASN A 4 18.31 -14.22 -23.03
CA ASN A 4 17.81 -15.42 -22.37
C ASN A 4 18.08 -15.39 -20.86
N LYS A 5 17.50 -16.35 -20.14
CA LYS A 5 17.65 -16.48 -18.70
C LYS A 5 19.12 -16.53 -18.24
N LYS A 6 19.98 -17.30 -18.92
CA LYS A 6 21.40 -17.44 -18.57
C LYS A 6 22.12 -16.10 -18.68
N LYS A 7 21.91 -15.38 -19.78
CA LYS A 7 22.55 -14.09 -20.00
C LYS A 7 22.02 -13.01 -19.06
N LEU A 8 20.73 -13.05 -18.71
CA LEU A 8 20.18 -12.18 -17.68
C LEU A 8 20.84 -12.43 -16.31
N ALA A 9 21.00 -13.70 -15.94
CA ALA A 9 21.67 -14.10 -14.71
C ALA A 9 23.13 -13.60 -14.66
N GLU A 10 23.86 -13.69 -15.78
CA GLU A 10 25.20 -13.10 -15.91
C GLU A 10 25.20 -11.58 -15.73
N ILE A 11 24.25 -10.85 -16.33
CA ILE A 11 24.15 -9.38 -16.23
C ILE A 11 23.96 -8.94 -14.77
N PHE A 12 23.10 -9.63 -14.03
CA PHE A 12 22.85 -9.35 -12.62
C PHE A 12 23.85 -10.02 -11.67
N ASN A 13 24.80 -10.80 -12.19
CA ASN A 13 25.76 -11.58 -11.42
C ASN A 13 25.08 -12.46 -10.35
N VAL A 14 24.03 -13.20 -10.74
CA VAL A 14 23.25 -14.09 -9.88
C VAL A 14 23.15 -15.50 -10.46
N ASP A 15 22.76 -16.46 -9.62
CA ASP A 15 22.42 -17.81 -10.09
C ASP A 15 21.16 -17.77 -10.99
N PRO A 16 21.08 -18.56 -12.09
CA PRO A 16 19.88 -18.63 -12.91
C PRO A 16 18.60 -18.97 -12.14
N ARG A 17 18.64 -19.72 -11.03
CA ARG A 17 17.48 -19.97 -10.15
C ARG A 17 16.94 -18.70 -9.51
N THR A 18 17.79 -17.69 -9.30
CA THR A 18 17.34 -16.37 -8.82
C THR A 18 16.42 -15.71 -9.85
N ILE A 19 16.71 -15.87 -11.14
CA ILE A 19 15.83 -15.35 -12.21
C ILE A 19 14.47 -16.07 -12.22
N GLU A 20 14.44 -17.39 -11.98
CA GLU A 20 13.16 -18.13 -11.81
C GLU A 20 12.36 -17.61 -10.62
N ARG A 21 13.04 -17.35 -9.50
CA ARG A 21 12.40 -16.76 -8.33
C ARG A 21 11.86 -15.37 -8.64
N TRP A 22 12.60 -14.54 -9.36
CA TRP A 22 12.12 -13.22 -9.78
C TRP A 22 10.89 -13.32 -10.67
N GLN A 23 10.82 -14.30 -11.58
CA GLN A 23 9.61 -14.55 -12.36
C GLN A 23 8.40 -14.87 -11.46
N SER A 24 8.57 -15.71 -10.43
CA SER A 24 7.51 -15.97 -9.45
C SER A 24 7.10 -14.74 -8.62
N GLN A 25 7.97 -13.73 -8.56
CA GLN A 25 7.73 -12.45 -7.88
C GLN A 25 7.20 -11.36 -8.83
N GLY A 26 6.94 -11.68 -10.11
CA GLY A 26 6.35 -10.76 -11.06
C GLY A 26 7.31 -10.18 -12.11
N LEU A 27 8.56 -10.65 -12.21
CA LEU A 27 9.43 -10.30 -13.34
C LEU A 27 8.81 -10.85 -14.64
N SER A 28 8.45 -9.94 -15.54
CA SER A 28 7.84 -10.29 -16.82
C SER A 28 8.89 -10.85 -17.81
N CYS A 29 8.44 -11.80 -18.63
CA CYS A 29 9.21 -12.29 -19.78
C CYS A 29 8.46 -11.95 -21.07
N VAL A 30 9.22 -11.64 -22.12
CA VAL A 30 8.70 -11.23 -23.44
C VAL A 30 8.15 -12.43 -24.20
N SER A 31 8.78 -13.58 -24.06
CA SER A 31 8.33 -14.84 -24.65
C SER A 31 8.95 -16.01 -23.89
N GLY A 32 8.19 -17.10 -23.73
CA GLY A 32 8.67 -18.33 -23.11
C GLY A 32 8.29 -18.45 -21.63
N GLY A 33 7.42 -19.42 -21.36
CA GLY A 33 6.98 -19.89 -20.05
C GLY A 33 6.33 -21.28 -20.10
N SER A 34 6.36 -21.92 -21.28
CA SER A 34 5.81 -23.24 -21.57
C SER A 34 6.93 -24.28 -21.65
N LYS A 35 6.61 -25.52 -21.27
CA LYS A 35 7.57 -26.65 -21.22
C LYS A 35 8.31 -26.79 -22.57
N GLY A 36 9.63 -26.59 -22.56
CA GLY A 36 10.51 -26.75 -23.73
C GLY A 36 10.84 -25.48 -24.50
N VAL A 37 10.32 -24.30 -24.12
CA VAL A 37 10.65 -23.01 -24.77
C VAL A 37 11.48 -22.14 -23.82
N GLU A 38 12.62 -21.64 -24.29
CA GLU A 38 13.50 -20.78 -23.49
C GLU A 38 12.86 -19.40 -23.24
N SER A 39 12.89 -18.94 -21.99
CA SER A 39 12.39 -17.60 -21.61
C SER A 39 13.34 -16.50 -22.10
N VAL A 40 12.74 -15.50 -22.74
CA VAL A 40 13.40 -14.29 -23.25
C VAL A 40 12.91 -13.09 -22.45
N PHE A 41 13.83 -12.24 -22.03
CA PHE A 41 13.58 -11.08 -21.19
C PHE A 41 14.04 -9.82 -21.92
N ASP A 42 13.30 -8.73 -21.76
CA ASP A 42 13.83 -7.41 -22.10
C ASP A 42 14.66 -6.91 -20.91
N THR A 43 15.96 -6.71 -21.13
CA THR A 43 16.89 -6.23 -20.12
C THR A 43 16.45 -4.89 -19.51
N ALA A 44 15.84 -3.99 -20.29
CA ALA A 44 15.40 -2.70 -19.75
C ALA A 44 14.25 -2.87 -18.74
N MET A 45 13.27 -3.72 -19.07
CA MET A 45 12.16 -4.06 -18.16
C MET A 45 12.66 -4.82 -16.94
N ALA A 46 13.62 -5.73 -17.10
CA ALA A 46 14.19 -6.47 -15.98
C ALA A 46 14.94 -5.56 -14.99
N ILE A 47 15.69 -4.58 -15.50
CA ILE A 47 16.38 -3.58 -14.67
C ILE A 47 15.36 -2.70 -13.93
N GLN A 48 14.33 -2.21 -14.61
CA GLN A 48 13.31 -1.38 -13.98
C GLN A 48 12.56 -2.14 -12.89
N TRP A 49 12.14 -3.38 -13.18
CA TRP A 49 11.51 -4.24 -12.20
C TRP A 49 12.41 -4.51 -10.99
N TYR A 50 13.69 -4.80 -11.23
CA TYR A 50 14.65 -5.02 -10.15
C TYR A 50 14.83 -3.76 -9.28
N ALA A 51 15.03 -2.59 -9.90
CA ALA A 51 15.18 -1.33 -9.19
C ALA A 51 13.94 -0.99 -8.35
N GLN A 52 12.74 -1.17 -8.91
CA GLN A 52 11.49 -0.97 -8.18
C GLN A 52 11.37 -1.93 -7.00
N ARG A 53 11.62 -3.22 -7.22
CA ARG A 53 11.56 -4.24 -6.16
C ARG A 53 12.52 -3.93 -5.02
N GLU A 54 13.75 -3.54 -5.32
CA GLU A 54 14.73 -3.20 -4.27
C GLU A 54 14.31 -1.92 -3.52
N ALA A 55 13.76 -0.93 -4.23
CA ALA A 55 13.20 0.28 -3.60
C ALA A 55 12.01 -0.06 -2.69
N ASP A 56 11.11 -0.94 -3.12
CA ASP A 56 9.96 -1.37 -2.32
C ASP A 56 10.40 -2.12 -1.05
N ILE A 57 11.39 -3.01 -1.17
CA ILE A 57 11.98 -3.73 -0.03
C ILE A 57 12.60 -2.74 0.96
N GLU A 58 13.35 -1.76 0.47
CA GLU A 58 14.00 -0.78 1.33
C GLU A 58 12.99 0.17 1.99
N ASN A 59 11.99 0.64 1.22
CA ASN A 59 10.90 1.45 1.74
C ASN A 59 10.12 0.73 2.84
N GLU A 60 9.87 -0.58 2.68
CA GLU A 60 9.19 -1.37 3.70
C GLU A 60 10.02 -1.47 5.00
N LYS A 61 11.34 -1.68 4.90
CA LYS A 61 12.22 -1.66 6.07
C LYS A 61 12.22 -0.30 6.75
N LEU A 62 12.36 0.77 5.98
CA LEU A 62 12.37 2.13 6.50
C LEU A 62 11.04 2.46 7.18
N ARG A 63 9.91 2.07 6.58
CA ARG A 63 8.59 2.23 7.18
C ARG A 63 8.53 1.56 8.55
N LYS A 64 8.98 0.30 8.63
CA LYS A 64 9.01 -0.44 9.89
C LYS A 64 9.91 0.23 10.93
N GLU A 65 11.12 0.65 10.55
CA GLU A 65 12.05 1.35 11.44
C GLU A 65 11.45 2.66 11.96
N THR A 66 10.81 3.45 11.09
CA THR A 66 10.14 4.69 11.50
C THR A 66 8.96 4.44 12.44
N GLU A 67 8.22 3.34 12.24
CA GLU A 67 7.13 2.95 13.12
C GLU A 67 7.65 2.51 14.49
N ASP A 68 8.72 1.72 14.54
CA ASP A 68 9.39 1.29 15.78
C ASP A 68 9.93 2.51 16.56
N LEU A 69 10.58 3.46 15.88
CA LEU A 69 11.05 4.71 16.49
C LEU A 69 9.90 5.57 17.03
N ARG A 70 8.80 5.66 16.28
CA ARG A 70 7.60 6.40 16.71
C ARG A 70 6.98 5.74 17.94
N ALA A 71 6.86 4.41 17.96
CA ALA A 71 6.33 3.67 19.08
C ALA A 71 7.20 3.83 20.33
N ALA A 72 8.53 3.81 20.18
CA ALA A 72 9.46 4.08 21.29
C ALA A 72 9.27 5.50 21.84
N ALA A 73 9.22 6.51 20.97
CA ALA A 73 9.01 7.89 21.37
C ALA A 73 7.64 8.10 22.06
N GLU A 74 6.59 7.43 21.60
CA GLU A 74 5.26 7.49 22.23
C GLU A 74 5.21 6.74 23.55
N SER A 75 5.97 5.64 23.70
CA SER A 75 6.12 4.91 24.97
C SER A 75 6.83 5.73 26.05
N ASP A 76 7.77 6.60 25.67
CA ASP A 76 8.50 7.45 26.61
C ASP A 76 7.65 8.63 27.13
N LEU A 77 6.55 8.96 26.45
CA LEU A 77 5.63 10.02 26.86
C LEU A 77 4.76 9.56 28.04
N GLN A 78 5.11 10.05 29.24
CA GLN A 78 4.37 9.75 30.47
C GLN A 78 3.13 10.65 30.62
N PRO A 79 1.93 10.09 30.88
CA PRO A 79 0.73 10.87 31.14
C PRO A 79 0.92 11.89 32.27
N GLY A 80 0.39 13.11 32.09
CA GLY A 80 0.52 14.20 33.07
C GLY A 80 1.80 15.03 32.95
N THR A 81 2.75 14.65 32.08
CA THR A 81 3.87 15.53 31.70
C THR A 81 3.42 16.58 30.69
N ILE A 82 4.10 17.73 30.68
CA ILE A 82 3.82 18.81 29.71
C ILE A 82 3.99 18.31 28.27
N ASP A 83 4.99 17.47 28.02
CA ASP A 83 5.29 16.96 26.67
C ASP A 83 4.22 15.98 26.19
N TYR A 84 3.69 15.10 27.05
CA TYR A 84 2.55 14.23 26.72
C TYR A 84 1.30 15.04 26.38
N GLU A 85 0.99 16.06 27.18
CA GLU A 85 -0.20 16.89 26.97
C GLU A 85 -0.11 17.72 25.68
N ARG A 86 1.09 18.24 25.36
CA ARG A 86 1.37 18.92 24.08
C ARG A 86 1.26 17.98 22.89
N TYR A 87 1.85 16.78 22.99
CA TYR A 87 1.75 15.77 21.95
C TYR A 87 0.29 15.39 21.69
N ARG A 88 -0.49 15.11 22.74
CA ARG A 88 -1.92 14.79 22.62
C ARG A 88 -2.71 15.90 21.95
N LEU A 89 -2.47 17.16 22.34
CA LEU A 89 -3.13 18.31 21.73
C LEU A 89 -2.76 18.46 20.25
N THR A 90 -1.48 18.33 19.92
CA THR A 90 -0.98 18.44 18.53
C THR A 90 -1.56 17.33 17.65
N LYS A 91 -1.62 16.09 18.16
CA LYS A 91 -2.24 14.95 17.48
C LYS A 91 -3.73 15.21 17.22
N ALA A 92 -4.48 15.63 18.24
CA ALA A 92 -5.90 15.96 18.08
C ALA A 92 -6.15 17.11 17.08
N GLN A 93 -5.27 18.11 17.04
CA GLN A 93 -5.35 19.21 16.07
C GLN A 93 -5.07 18.72 14.64
N ALA A 94 -4.08 17.83 14.47
CA ALA A 94 -3.80 17.22 13.18
C ALA A 94 -4.98 16.38 12.68
N ASP A 95 -5.52 15.50 13.53
CA ASP A 95 -6.69 14.66 13.20
C ASP A 95 -7.91 15.51 12.81
N ALA A 96 -8.17 16.60 13.53
CA ALA A 96 -9.26 17.52 13.21
C ALA A 96 -9.06 18.22 11.85
N GLN A 97 -7.82 18.56 11.51
CA GLN A 97 -7.51 19.17 10.22
C GLN A 97 -7.63 18.17 9.07
N GLU A 98 -7.19 16.93 9.26
CA GLU A 98 -7.37 15.84 8.27
C GLU A 98 -8.86 15.58 8.02
N LEU A 99 -9.69 15.50 9.08
CA LEU A 99 -11.13 15.31 8.93
C LEU A 99 -11.79 16.48 8.20
N LYS A 100 -11.33 17.72 8.47
CA LYS A 100 -11.79 18.91 7.75
C LYS A 100 -11.46 18.82 6.26
N ASN A 101 -10.23 18.45 5.91
CA ASN A 101 -9.80 18.27 4.53
C ASN A 101 -10.63 17.17 3.84
N ALA A 102 -10.79 16.02 4.48
CA ALA A 102 -11.58 14.91 3.94
C ALA A 102 -13.04 15.30 3.69
N ARG A 103 -13.63 16.15 4.54
CA ARG A 103 -14.97 16.70 4.34
C ARG A 103 -15.02 17.66 3.15
N GLU A 104 -14.02 18.53 3.00
CA GLU A 104 -13.92 19.47 1.88
C GLU A 104 -13.71 18.75 0.54
N GLU A 105 -13.00 17.62 0.54
CA GLU A 105 -12.83 16.73 -0.62
C GLU A 105 -14.05 15.82 -0.87
N GLY A 106 -15.06 15.85 0.01
CA GLY A 106 -16.27 15.04 -0.11
C GLY A 106 -16.05 13.55 0.18
N LEU A 107 -14.95 13.18 0.83
CA LEU A 107 -14.63 11.81 1.20
C LEU A 107 -15.41 11.35 2.44
N VAL A 108 -15.81 12.30 3.30
CA VAL A 108 -16.58 12.03 4.52
C VAL A 108 -17.77 12.98 4.64
N LEU A 109 -18.83 12.48 5.27
CA LEU A 109 -20.06 13.22 5.55
C LEU A 109 -20.45 13.01 7.02
N GLU A 110 -21.29 13.91 7.54
CA GLU A 110 -21.80 13.82 8.91
C GLU A 110 -22.65 12.57 9.11
N THR A 111 -22.48 11.90 10.25
CA THR A 111 -23.19 10.66 10.58
C THR A 111 -24.71 10.87 10.65
N GLU A 112 -25.16 12.06 11.07
CA GLU A 112 -26.58 12.42 11.07
C GLU A 112 -27.19 12.36 9.66
N LEU A 113 -26.43 12.74 8.63
CA LEU A 113 -26.89 12.68 7.25
C LEU A 113 -27.12 11.23 6.81
N PHE A 114 -26.20 10.32 7.13
CA PHE A 114 -26.39 8.90 6.84
C PHE A 114 -27.61 8.32 7.56
N THR A 115 -27.80 8.69 8.83
CA THR A 115 -28.97 8.25 9.62
C THR A 115 -30.27 8.72 8.97
N PHE A 116 -30.34 9.99 8.55
CA PHE A 116 -31.49 10.55 7.86
C PHE A 116 -31.78 9.84 6.52
N ILE A 117 -30.75 9.63 5.70
CA ILE A 117 -30.89 8.93 4.40
C ILE A 117 -31.40 7.51 4.62
N LEU A 118 -30.81 6.77 5.57
CA LEU A 118 -31.20 5.39 5.87
C LEU A 118 -32.64 5.29 6.37
N GLN A 119 -33.09 6.21 7.24
CA GLN A 119 -34.49 6.26 7.69
C GLN A 119 -35.46 6.44 6.53
N ARG A 120 -35.13 7.34 5.59
CA ARG A 120 -35.99 7.62 4.43
C ARG A 120 -36.02 6.44 3.44
N VAL A 121 -34.88 5.82 3.18
CA VAL A 121 -34.80 4.61 2.33
C VAL A 121 -35.59 3.46 2.95
N ALA A 122 -35.50 3.26 4.28
CA ALA A 122 -36.26 2.21 4.97
C ALA A 122 -37.78 2.41 4.84
N GLN A 123 -38.27 3.65 4.90
CA GLN A 123 -39.69 3.97 4.70
C GLN A 123 -40.16 3.64 3.28
N GLU A 124 -39.37 4.00 2.26
CA GLU A 124 -39.68 3.67 0.85
C GLU A 124 -39.75 2.17 0.62
N ILE A 125 -38.76 1.42 1.14
CA ILE A 125 -38.74 -0.06 1.04
C ILE A 125 -39.98 -0.67 1.71
N SER A 126 -40.32 -0.20 2.91
CA SER A 126 -41.54 -0.65 3.60
C SER A 126 -42.80 -0.38 2.79
N GLY A 127 -42.90 0.81 2.17
CA GLY A 127 -44.03 1.17 1.31
C GLY A 127 -44.17 0.26 0.07
N ILE A 128 -43.06 -0.23 -0.50
CA ILE A 128 -43.07 -1.19 -1.61
C ILE A 128 -43.50 -2.57 -1.12
N LEU A 129 -42.91 -3.06 -0.02
CA LEU A 129 -43.19 -4.39 0.53
C LEU A 129 -44.65 -4.57 0.96
N VAL A 130 -45.32 -3.50 1.41
CA VAL A 130 -46.75 -3.55 1.80
C VAL A 130 -47.70 -3.61 0.59
N ARG A 131 -47.22 -3.27 -0.61
CA ARG A 131 -48.02 -3.27 -1.85
C ARG A 131 -47.90 -4.56 -2.67
N VAL A 132 -47.03 -5.47 -2.28
CA VAL A 132 -46.84 -6.82 -2.86
C VAL A 132 -47.62 -7.82 -2.03
#